data_AF-A0A2I7SHF2-F1
#
_entry.id   AF-A0A2I7SHF2-F1
#
_cell.length_a   1.000
_cell.length_b   1.000
_cell.length_c   1.000
_cell.angle_alpha   90.00
_cell.angle_beta   90.00
_cell.angle_gamma   90.00
#
_symmetry.space_group_name_H-M   'P 1'
#
loop_
_entity.id
_entity.type
_entity.pdbx_description
1 polymer ?
#
loop_
_entity_poly.entity_id
_entity_poly.type
_entity_poly.pdbx_seq_one_letter_code
_entity_poly.pdbx_strand_id
1 'polypeptide(L)'
;MNNLLGNKKKEIGFYENPNLKAFSKTLNTEQLEAMVHVFFLVVTADEFALNLRMYNYIHDQFNALGFDIKKAYVHKYASKADIEAYGVLANMSHEQKKWFEIALHTMLYDIHVSPTNKQIEQYNIICDKALNIHVSQAIH
;
A
#
# COMPACT_ATOMS: atom_id res chain seq x y z
N MET A 1 -16.69 -30.68 20.22
CA MET A 1 -16.65 -29.23 19.96
C MET A 1 -15.32 -28.69 20.44
N ASN A 2 -14.51 -28.16 19.51
CA ASN A 2 -13.62 -27.00 19.68
C ASN A 2 -12.70 -26.92 18.45
N ASN A 3 -13.23 -26.40 17.34
CA ASN A 3 -12.39 -25.88 16.26
C ASN A 3 -11.81 -24.54 16.74
N LEU A 4 -10.71 -24.61 17.50
CA LEU A 4 -9.89 -23.47 17.92
C LEU A 4 -8.78 -23.15 16.90
N LEU A 5 -9.07 -23.34 15.61
CA LEU A 5 -8.26 -22.79 14.54
C LEU A 5 -9.02 -21.60 13.99
N GLY A 6 -8.93 -20.47 14.70
CA GLY A 6 -9.20 -19.19 14.07
C GLY A 6 -8.25 -19.09 12.89
N ASN A 7 -8.77 -19.21 11.68
CA ASN A 7 -8.02 -18.90 10.46
C ASN A 7 -7.51 -17.47 10.65
N LYS A 8 -6.22 -17.31 11.00
CA LYS A 8 -5.56 -16.02 10.91
C LYS A 8 -5.77 -15.58 9.47
N LYS A 9 -6.52 -14.49 9.28
CA LYS A 9 -6.69 -13.91 7.95
C LYS A 9 -5.28 -13.69 7.42
N LYS A 10 -4.97 -14.32 6.29
CA LYS A 10 -3.65 -14.23 5.70
C LYS A 10 -3.48 -12.78 5.26
N GLU A 11 -2.50 -12.07 5.81
CA GLU A 11 -2.09 -10.79 5.27
C GLU A 11 -1.63 -11.06 3.82
N ILE A 12 -2.05 -10.26 2.84
CA ILE A 12 -1.74 -10.47 1.42
C ILE A 12 -1.06 -9.23 0.88
N GLY A 13 -0.01 -9.38 0.10
CA GLY A 13 0.64 -8.26 -0.56
C GLY A 13 1.69 -8.74 -1.54
N PHE A 14 2.74 -7.95 -1.74
CA PHE A 14 3.80 -8.28 -2.70
C PHE A 14 4.42 -9.64 -2.43
N TYR A 15 4.71 -9.98 -1.17
CA TYR A 15 5.34 -11.26 -0.81
C TYR A 15 4.50 -12.49 -1.19
N GLU A 16 3.19 -12.32 -1.38
CA GLU A 16 2.28 -13.37 -1.83
C GLU A 16 2.15 -13.46 -3.36
N ASN A 17 2.88 -12.61 -4.10
CA ASN A 17 2.97 -12.75 -5.54
C ASN A 17 3.71 -14.05 -5.90
N PRO A 18 3.07 -15.00 -6.63
CA PRO A 18 3.69 -16.27 -6.99
C PRO A 18 4.95 -16.09 -7.86
N ASN A 19 5.08 -14.95 -8.53
CA ASN A 19 6.20 -14.57 -9.36
C ASN A 19 6.98 -13.37 -8.77
N LEU A 20 7.03 -13.21 -7.44
CA LEU A 20 7.65 -12.07 -6.75
C LEU A 20 8.99 -11.64 -7.34
N LYS A 21 9.90 -12.57 -7.63
CA LYS A 21 11.23 -12.26 -8.18
C LYS A 21 11.18 -11.68 -9.59
N ALA A 22 10.23 -12.08 -10.41
CA ALA A 22 10.04 -11.51 -11.75
C ALA A 22 9.32 -10.16 -11.63
N PHE A 23 8.27 -10.11 -10.80
CA PHE A 23 7.51 -8.90 -10.50
C PHE A 23 8.40 -7.75 -10.00
N SER A 24 9.28 -8.00 -9.03
CA SER A 24 10.16 -6.97 -8.47
C SER A 24 11.08 -6.35 -9.51
N LYS A 25 11.51 -7.11 -10.52
CA LYS A 25 12.31 -6.61 -11.64
C LYS A 25 11.53 -5.76 -12.63
N THR A 26 10.20 -5.81 -12.61
CA THR A 26 9.36 -4.93 -13.44
C THR A 26 9.23 -3.54 -12.85
N LEU A 27 9.52 -3.38 -11.55
CA LEU A 27 9.42 -2.12 -10.84
C LEU A 27 10.74 -1.37 -10.90
N ASN A 28 10.68 -0.10 -11.25
CA ASN A 28 11.83 0.79 -11.15
C ASN A 28 11.82 1.57 -9.82
N THR A 29 12.93 2.24 -9.51
CA THR A 29 13.07 3.00 -8.25
C THR A 29 12.01 4.09 -8.10
N GLU A 30 11.67 4.80 -9.18
CA GLU A 30 10.66 5.87 -9.13
C GLU A 30 9.27 5.34 -8.79
N GLN A 31 8.89 4.18 -9.35
CA GLN A 31 7.64 3.50 -9.02
C GLN A 31 7.63 3.05 -7.56
N LEU A 32 8.72 2.47 -7.07
CA LEU A 32 8.84 2.04 -5.68
C LEU A 32 8.74 3.24 -4.72
N GLU A 33 9.44 4.34 -5.01
CA GLU A 33 9.36 5.59 -4.25
C GLU A 33 7.93 6.15 -4.23
N ALA A 34 7.25 6.19 -5.38
CA ALA A 34 5.87 6.65 -5.48
C ALA A 34 4.90 5.78 -4.69
N MET A 35 5.07 4.44 -4.74
CA MET A 35 4.26 3.52 -3.94
C MET A 35 4.46 3.77 -2.44
N VAL A 36 5.71 3.91 -1.97
CA VAL A 36 6.01 4.20 -0.56
C VAL A 36 5.38 5.51 -0.11
N HIS A 37 5.51 6.57 -0.91
CA HIS A 37 4.90 7.87 -0.62
C HIS A 37 3.39 7.75 -0.40
N VAL A 38 2.71 7.05 -1.31
CA VAL A 38 1.26 6.87 -1.26
C VAL A 38 0.81 5.99 -0.08
N PHE A 39 1.60 4.97 0.28
CA PHE A 39 1.38 4.24 1.54
C PHE A 39 1.44 5.17 2.75
N PHE A 40 2.45 6.04 2.82
CA PHE A 40 2.58 6.99 3.91
C PHE A 40 1.45 8.01 3.94
N LEU A 41 0.98 8.53 2.79
CA LEU A 41 -0.18 9.41 2.75
C LEU A 41 -1.38 8.80 3.46
N VAL A 42 -1.66 7.50 3.25
CA VAL A 42 -2.75 6.81 3.96
C VAL A 42 -2.47 6.71 5.45
N VAL A 43 -1.27 6.25 5.84
CA VAL A 43 -0.95 6.02 7.26
C VAL A 43 -0.93 7.33 8.06
N THR A 44 -0.45 8.42 7.46
CA THR A 44 -0.35 9.75 8.10
C THR A 44 -1.57 10.63 7.88
N ALA A 45 -2.61 10.16 7.17
CA ALA A 45 -3.85 10.92 6.98
C ALA A 45 -4.52 11.31 8.31
N ASP A 46 -4.24 10.55 9.38
CA ASP A 46 -4.62 10.91 10.74
C ASP A 46 -3.41 10.79 11.68
N GLU A 47 -2.72 11.91 11.90
CA GLU A 47 -1.48 11.98 12.69
C GLU A 47 -1.64 11.45 14.12
N PHE A 48 -2.85 11.54 14.70
CA PHE A 48 -3.16 11.04 16.03
C PHE A 48 -3.39 9.53 16.08
N ALA A 49 -3.58 8.88 14.93
CA ALA A 49 -3.85 7.45 14.80
C ALA A 49 -2.74 6.71 14.06
N LEU A 50 -1.53 7.28 14.02
CA LEU A 50 -0.36 6.64 13.42
C LEU A 50 -0.16 5.24 14.03
N ASN A 51 -0.21 4.22 13.17
CA ASN A 51 -0.18 2.83 13.63
C ASN A 51 1.13 2.13 13.22
N LEU A 52 1.90 1.71 14.22
CA LEU A 52 3.16 0.98 14.01
C LEU A 52 2.99 -0.33 13.22
N ARG A 53 1.82 -0.98 13.29
CA ARG A 53 1.56 -2.19 12.53
C ARG A 53 1.39 -1.90 11.04
N MET A 54 0.71 -0.81 10.68
CA MET A 54 0.65 -0.35 9.29
C MET A 54 2.06 -0.03 8.76
N TYR A 55 2.86 0.68 9.56
CA TYR A 55 4.25 0.98 9.22
C TYR A 55 5.11 -0.28 9.00
N ASN A 56 5.04 -1.22 9.93
CA ASN A 56 5.80 -2.48 9.84
C ASN A 56 5.35 -3.31 8.63
N TYR A 57 4.04 -3.36 8.37
CA TYR A 57 3.51 -4.03 7.19
C TYR A 57 4.08 -3.44 5.90
N ILE A 58 4.10 -2.11 5.75
CA ILE A 58 4.72 -1.43 4.59
C ILE A 58 6.18 -1.87 4.45
N HIS A 59 6.95 -1.80 5.54
CA HIS A 59 8.37 -2.16 5.53
C HIS A 59 8.58 -3.62 5.05
N ASP A 60 7.76 -4.56 5.51
CA ASP A 60 7.84 -5.96 5.11
C ASP A 60 7.48 -6.15 3.62
N GLN A 61 6.48 -5.44 3.12
CA GLN A 61 6.11 -5.46 1.70
C GLN A 61 7.26 -5.02 0.80
N PHE A 62 7.93 -3.90 1.11
CA PHE A 62 9.02 -3.38 0.29
C PHE A 62 10.32 -4.16 0.45
N ASN A 63 10.60 -4.72 1.64
CA ASN A 63 11.70 -5.65 1.82
C ASN A 63 11.55 -6.89 0.94
N ALA A 64 10.32 -7.42 0.78
CA ALA A 64 10.06 -8.54 -0.12
C ALA A 64 10.38 -8.20 -1.59
N LEU A 65 10.27 -6.92 -1.98
CA LEU A 65 10.69 -6.42 -3.29
C LEU A 65 12.19 -6.13 -3.39
N GLY A 66 12.94 -6.25 -2.29
CA GLY A 66 14.36 -5.89 -2.21
C GLY A 66 14.60 -4.38 -2.11
N PHE A 67 13.60 -3.61 -1.65
CA PHE A 67 13.66 -2.17 -1.55
C PHE A 67 13.69 -1.70 -0.09
N ASP A 68 14.78 -1.06 0.31
CA ASP A 68 14.97 -0.55 1.68
C ASP A 68 14.36 0.85 1.80
N ILE A 69 13.14 0.91 2.35
CA ILE A 69 12.40 2.18 2.50
C ILE A 69 13.13 3.19 3.39
N LYS A 70 13.95 2.75 4.34
CA LYS A 70 14.67 3.65 5.27
C LYS A 70 15.77 4.42 4.55
N LYS A 71 16.35 3.83 3.51
CA LYS A 71 17.37 4.48 2.67
C LYS A 71 16.76 5.36 1.59
N ALA A 72 15.54 5.05 1.13
CA ALA A 72 14.87 5.77 0.07
C ALA A 72 14.10 7.02 0.55
N TYR A 73 13.53 6.99 1.76
CA TYR A 73 12.53 7.98 2.19
C TYR A 73 13.10 9.26 2.81
N VAL A 74 14.24 9.76 2.33
CA VAL A 74 14.88 10.91 2.99
C VAL A 74 14.47 12.27 2.41
N HIS A 75 14.27 12.48 1.10
CA HIS A 75 14.21 13.88 0.62
C HIS A 75 13.28 14.26 -0.55
N LYS A 76 12.45 13.37 -1.10
CA LYS A 76 11.89 13.64 -2.44
C LYS A 76 10.42 14.08 -2.51
N TYR A 77 9.59 13.81 -1.50
CA TYR A 77 8.13 14.04 -1.64
C TYR A 77 7.55 14.98 -0.56
N ALA A 78 7.71 16.29 -0.76
CA ALA A 78 6.90 17.34 -0.12
C ALA A 78 5.67 17.69 -1.00
N SER A 79 4.70 18.47 -0.53
CA SER A 79 3.36 18.68 -1.13
C SER A 79 3.19 18.87 -2.66
N LYS A 80 4.24 19.25 -3.42
CA LYS A 80 4.22 19.21 -4.90
C LYS A 80 4.28 17.77 -5.48
N ALA A 81 4.55 16.79 -4.64
CA ALA A 81 4.97 15.47 -5.04
C ALA A 81 3.84 14.42 -4.99
N ASP A 82 2.68 14.73 -4.43
CA ASP A 82 1.50 13.84 -4.47
C ASP A 82 1.02 13.63 -5.92
N ILE A 83 0.90 14.73 -6.69
CA ILE A 83 0.48 14.69 -8.09
C ILE A 83 1.49 13.90 -8.93
N GLU A 84 2.79 14.09 -8.68
CA GLU A 84 3.85 13.34 -9.36
C GLU A 84 3.77 11.85 -9.03
N ALA A 85 3.61 11.49 -7.76
CA ALA A 85 3.42 10.10 -7.34
C ALA A 85 2.18 9.48 -8.01
N TYR A 86 1.05 10.18 -8.04
CA TYR A 86 -0.15 9.72 -8.75
C TYR A 86 0.10 9.53 -10.24
N GLY A 87 0.84 10.44 -10.89
CA GLY A 87 1.22 10.32 -12.29
C GLY A 87 2.10 9.09 -12.58
N VAL A 88 3.07 8.80 -11.70
CA VAL A 88 3.90 7.59 -11.79
C VAL A 88 3.05 6.32 -11.65
N LEU A 89 2.20 6.27 -10.62
CA LEU A 89 1.35 5.12 -10.36
C LEU A 89 0.31 4.89 -11.48
N ALA A 90 -0.24 5.96 -12.05
CA ALA A 90 -1.19 5.89 -13.15
C ALA A 90 -0.60 5.25 -14.43
N ASN A 91 0.71 5.34 -14.63
CA ASN A 91 1.41 4.76 -15.78
C ASN A 91 1.95 3.34 -15.55
N MET A 92 1.76 2.77 -14.36
CA MET A 92 2.14 1.39 -14.08
C MET A 92 1.32 0.37 -14.89
N SER A 93 1.91 -0.80 -15.10
CA SER A 93 1.21 -1.92 -15.72
C SER A 93 0.02 -2.38 -14.87
N HIS A 94 -0.93 -3.06 -15.49
CA HIS A 94 -2.09 -3.61 -14.78
C HIS A 94 -1.68 -4.55 -13.62
N GLU A 95 -0.67 -5.39 -13.83
CA GLU A 95 -0.17 -6.30 -12.80
C GLU A 95 0.47 -5.54 -11.62
N GLN A 96 1.24 -4.49 -11.90
CA GLN A 96 1.84 -3.62 -10.88
C GLN A 96 0.77 -2.93 -10.04
N LYS A 97 -0.25 -2.35 -10.69
CA LYS A 97 -1.37 -1.71 -10.01
C LYS A 97 -2.15 -2.70 -9.15
N LYS A 98 -2.44 -3.90 -9.67
CA LYS A 98 -3.14 -4.96 -8.94
C LYS A 98 -2.43 -5.32 -7.64
N TRP A 99 -1.14 -5.63 -7.70
CA TRP A 99 -0.40 -6.03 -6.50
C TRP A 99 -0.21 -4.89 -5.51
N PHE A 100 -0.07 -3.67 -6.01
CA PHE A 100 -0.02 -2.48 -5.16
C PHE A 100 -1.35 -2.23 -4.45
N GLU A 101 -2.49 -2.33 -5.17
CA GLU A 101 -3.83 -2.21 -4.59
C GLU A 101 -4.09 -3.27 -3.53
N ILE A 102 -3.77 -4.54 -3.80
CA ILE A 102 -3.88 -5.63 -2.82
C ILE A 102 -3.09 -5.31 -1.55
N ALA A 103 -1.85 -4.83 -1.70
CA ALA A 103 -1.01 -4.50 -0.57
C ALA A 103 -1.57 -3.29 0.21
N LEU A 104 -2.09 -2.27 -0.47
CA LEU A 104 -2.69 -1.08 0.13
C LEU A 104 -3.99 -1.40 0.88
N HIS A 105 -4.86 -2.20 0.26
CA HIS A 105 -6.10 -2.67 0.86
C HIS A 105 -5.83 -3.51 2.11
N THR A 106 -4.86 -4.42 2.03
CA THR A 106 -4.49 -5.27 3.16
C THR A 106 -3.97 -4.45 4.33
N MET A 107 -3.10 -3.48 4.08
CA MET A 107 -2.62 -2.55 5.11
C MET A 107 -3.78 -1.83 5.81
N LEU A 108 -4.82 -1.45 5.07
CA LEU A 108 -5.91 -0.67 5.62
C LEU A 108 -6.93 -1.53 6.38
N TYR A 109 -7.25 -2.72 5.89
CA TYR A 109 -8.38 -3.52 6.40
C TYR A 109 -8.00 -4.87 7.01
N ASP A 110 -6.87 -5.47 6.63
CA ASP A 110 -6.61 -6.89 6.86
C ASP A 110 -5.47 -7.18 7.84
N ILE A 111 -4.70 -6.16 8.24
CA ILE A 111 -3.68 -6.28 9.29
C ILE A 111 -4.25 -6.13 10.71
N HIS A 112 -5.54 -6.35 10.91
CA HIS A 112 -6.22 -6.24 12.22
C HIS A 112 -5.98 -4.91 12.95
N VAL A 113 -5.95 -3.82 12.19
CA VAL A 113 -6.00 -2.44 12.69
C VAL A 113 -7.28 -1.84 12.14
N SER A 114 -8.07 -1.20 12.98
CA SER A 114 -9.23 -0.43 12.51
C SER A 114 -8.74 0.90 11.93
N PRO A 115 -8.94 1.15 10.63
CA PRO A 115 -8.55 2.42 10.03
C PRO A 115 -9.49 3.54 10.47
N THR A 116 -8.99 4.78 10.50
CA THR A 116 -9.84 5.95 10.74
C THR A 116 -10.52 6.42 9.45
N ASN A 117 -11.59 7.20 9.57
CA ASN A 117 -12.30 7.75 8.42
C ASN A 117 -11.39 8.56 7.49
N LYS A 118 -10.40 9.28 8.04
CA LYS A 118 -9.43 10.05 7.23
C LYS A 118 -8.51 9.14 6.42
N GLN A 119 -8.07 8.02 7.01
CA GLN A 119 -7.25 7.02 6.31
C GLN A 119 -8.05 6.33 5.20
N ILE A 120 -9.33 6.03 5.44
CA ILE A 120 -10.25 5.48 4.43
C ILE A 120 -10.48 6.50 3.29
N GLU A 121 -10.72 7.76 3.62
CA GLU A 121 -10.90 8.84 2.63
C GLU A 121 -9.66 8.98 1.75
N GLN A 122 -8.47 9.02 2.36
CA GLN A 122 -7.21 9.12 1.63
C GLN A 122 -6.98 7.90 0.73
N TYR A 123 -7.28 6.70 1.20
CA TYR A 123 -7.24 5.47 0.39
C TYR A 123 -8.15 5.56 -0.84
N ASN A 124 -9.39 6.02 -0.68
CA ASN A 124 -10.31 6.16 -1.82
C ASN A 124 -9.80 7.19 -2.84
N ILE A 125 -9.24 8.32 -2.36
CA ILE A 125 -8.61 9.32 -3.24
C ILE A 125 -7.49 8.69 -4.08
N ILE A 126 -6.67 7.83 -3.47
CA ILE A 126 -5.56 7.14 -4.15
C ILE A 126 -6.09 6.14 -5.19
N CYS A 127 -7.09 5.33 -4.83
CA CYS A 127 -7.70 4.37 -5.76
C CYS A 127 -8.27 5.07 -6.99
N ASP A 128 -8.96 6.20 -6.79
CA ASP A 128 -9.56 6.99 -7.87
C ASP A 128 -8.51 7.73 -8.71
N LYS A 129 -7.57 8.45 -8.09
CA LYS A 129 -6.64 9.33 -8.80
C LYS A 129 -5.39 8.63 -9.34
N ALA A 130 -4.92 7.59 -8.68
CA ALA A 130 -3.64 6.95 -9.00
C ALA A 130 -3.83 5.59 -9.67
N LEU A 131 -4.81 4.80 -9.22
CA LEU A 131 -4.99 3.43 -9.70
C LEU A 131 -6.06 3.32 -10.78
N ASN A 132 -6.95 4.31 -10.91
CA ASN A 132 -8.15 4.28 -11.76
C ASN A 132 -9.01 3.03 -11.47
N ILE A 133 -9.06 2.62 -10.20
CA ILE A 133 -9.87 1.49 -9.75
C ILE A 133 -11.06 2.09 -9.02
N HIS A 134 -12.25 2.00 -9.60
CA HIS A 134 -13.48 2.40 -8.91
C HIS A 134 -13.69 1.46 -7.73
N VAL A 135 -13.46 1.96 -6.51
CA VAL A 135 -13.84 1.28 -5.28
C VAL A 135 -15.35 1.42 -5.15
N SER A 136 -16.09 0.46 -5.70
CA SER A 136 -17.48 0.25 -5.30
C SER A 136 -17.46 -0.08 -3.81
N GLN A 137 -17.80 0.90 -2.97
CA GLN A 137 -18.03 0.68 -1.56
C GLN A 137 -19.18 -0.33 -1.41
N ALA A 138 -18.85 -1.59 -1.13
CA ALA A 138 -19.80 -2.53 -0.57
C ALA A 138 -20.00 -2.12 0.90
N ILE A 139 -20.97 -1.22 1.09
CA ILE A 139 -21.60 -0.97 2.38
C ILE A 139 -22.26 -2.30 2.81
N HIS A 140 -21.81 -2.86 3.92
CA HIS A 140 -22.56 -3.83 4.70
C HIS A 140 -22.42 -3.49 6.18
#